data_AF-A0A972QGR0-F1
#
_entry.id   AF-A0A972QGR0-F1
#
_cell.length_a   1.000
_cell.length_b   1.000
_cell.length_c   1.000
_cell.angle_alpha   90.00
_cell.angle_beta   90.00
_cell.angle_gamma   90.00
#
_symmetry.space_group_name_H-M   'P 1'
#
loop_
_entity.id
_entity.type
_entity.pdbx_description
1 polymer ?
#
loop_
_entity_poly.entity_id
_entity_poly.type
_entity_poly.pdbx_seq_one_letter_code
_entity_poly.pdbx_strand_id
1 'polypeptide(L)'
;HNAKAVGEVFNVGNPESISINDLAKKVKILTKSKSKLTHIPYEKAYEKGFEDMRHRRPDITKLKNLTKFKPRFSIDNILQDTIEFFEE
;
A
#
# COMPACT_ATOMS: atom_id res chain seq x y z
N HIS A 1 -7.30 -27.61 1.09
CA HIS A 1 -7.00 -27.57 -0.36
C HIS A 1 -8.28 -27.29 -1.12
N ASN A 2 -8.32 -26.26 -1.97
CA ASN A 2 -9.48 -25.92 -2.79
C ASN A 2 -9.13 -26.18 -4.27
N ALA A 3 -9.74 -27.20 -4.88
CA ALA A 3 -9.45 -27.57 -6.26
C ALA A 3 -9.72 -26.44 -7.27
N LYS A 4 -10.65 -25.52 -6.95
CA LYS A 4 -10.97 -24.35 -7.78
C LYS A 4 -9.89 -23.27 -7.75
N ALA A 5 -8.85 -23.41 -6.93
CA ALA A 5 -7.72 -22.47 -6.88
C ALA A 5 -6.57 -22.85 -7.82
N VAL A 6 -6.50 -24.11 -8.26
CA VAL A 6 -5.37 -24.61 -9.04
C VAL A 6 -5.39 -24.00 -10.44
N GLY A 7 -4.26 -23.38 -10.85
CA GLY A 7 -4.14 -22.71 -12.15
C GLY A 7 -4.70 -21.28 -12.21
N GLU A 8 -5.30 -20.80 -11.12
CA GLU A 8 -5.95 -19.49 -11.09
C GLU A 8 -5.01 -18.40 -10.56
N VAL A 9 -5.04 -17.22 -11.20
CA VAL A 9 -4.37 -16.01 -10.70
C VAL A 9 -5.31 -15.24 -9.75
N PHE A 10 -4.79 -14.80 -8.61
CA PHE A 10 -5.53 -13.98 -7.63
C PHE A 10 -4.75 -12.72 -7.28
N ASN A 11 -5.44 -11.58 -7.29
CA ASN A 11 -4.91 -10.37 -6.68
C ASN A 11 -5.07 -10.46 -5.15
N VAL A 12 -4.02 -10.10 -4.42
CA VAL A 12 -4.03 -9.97 -2.96
C VAL A 12 -3.68 -8.53 -2.61
N GLY A 13 -4.44 -7.94 -1.70
CA GLY A 13 -4.19 -6.60 -1.21
C GLY A 13 -5.42 -5.94 -0.60
N ASN A 14 -5.29 -4.68 -0.23
CA ASN A 14 -6.40 -3.85 0.23
C ASN A 14 -6.92 -2.99 -0.94
N PRO A 15 -8.23 -3.00 -1.27
CA PRO A 15 -8.81 -2.12 -2.28
C PRO A 15 -8.90 -0.66 -1.85
N GLU A 16 -8.62 -0.36 -0.58
CA GLU A 16 -8.41 1.00 -0.09
C GLU A 16 -7.10 1.56 -0.66
N SER A 17 -7.15 2.79 -1.15
CA SER A 17 -6.00 3.48 -1.75
C SER A 17 -5.77 4.81 -1.07
N ILE A 18 -4.50 5.21 -0.98
CA ILE A 18 -4.08 6.51 -0.46
C ILE A 18 -3.09 7.17 -1.43
N SER A 19 -3.09 8.50 -1.48
CA SER A 19 -2.06 9.23 -2.24
C SER A 19 -0.70 9.16 -1.50
N ILE A 20 0.41 9.22 -2.23
CA ILE A 20 1.75 9.30 -1.62
C ILE A 20 1.88 10.53 -0.71
N ASN A 21 1.24 11.65 -1.09
CA ASN A 21 1.26 12.87 -0.30
C ASN A 21 0.55 12.70 1.05
N ASP A 22 -0.60 12.03 1.09
CA ASP A 22 -1.33 11.82 2.34
C ASP A 22 -0.71 10.72 3.19
N LEU A 23 -0.12 9.70 2.55
CA LEU A 23 0.70 8.71 3.24
C LEU A 23 1.90 9.38 3.95
N ALA A 24 2.63 10.27 3.26
CA ALA A 24 3.75 11.00 3.83
C ALA A 24 3.32 11.91 4.99
N LYS A 25 2.16 12.59 4.89
CA LYS A 25 1.59 13.36 6.00
C LYS A 25 1.26 12.47 7.20
N LYS A 26 0.61 11.31 7.00
CA LYS A 26 0.29 10.36 8.07
C LYS A 26 1.55 9.87 8.78
N VAL A 27 2.55 9.40 8.04
CA VAL A 27 3.83 8.96 8.61
C VAL A 27 4.48 10.07 9.45
N LYS A 28 4.54 11.30 8.93
CA LYS A 28 5.09 12.45 9.67
C LYS A 28 4.34 12.74 10.98
N ILE A 29 3.01 12.63 10.98
CA ILE A 29 2.18 12.84 12.17
C ILE A 29 2.44 11.73 13.20
N LEU A 30 2.38 10.47 12.78
CA LEU A 30 2.51 9.31 13.67
C LEU A 30 3.91 9.24 14.31
N THR A 31 4.96 9.52 13.54
CA THR A 31 6.35 9.52 14.04
C THR A 31 6.76 10.83 14.72
N LYS A 32 5.85 11.82 14.84
CA LYS A 32 6.13 13.17 15.38
C LYS A 32 7.35 13.84 14.70
N SER A 33 7.62 13.48 13.45
CA SER A 33 8.82 13.90 12.74
C SER A 33 8.80 15.41 12.45
N LYS A 34 9.95 16.07 12.61
CA LYS A 34 10.14 17.49 12.24
C LYS A 34 10.52 17.68 10.76
N SER A 35 10.71 16.61 9.99
CA SER A 35 11.12 16.67 8.58
C SER A 35 10.13 17.45 7.71
N LYS A 36 10.63 18.24 6.76
CA LYS A 36 9.77 18.93 5.79
C LYS A 36 9.28 17.95 4.73
N LEU A 37 8.03 18.08 4.28
CA LEU A 37 7.57 17.41 3.06
C LEU A 37 8.04 18.23 1.86
N THR A 38 8.71 17.60 0.91
CA THR A 38 9.23 18.24 -0.30
C THR A 38 8.80 17.45 -1.52
N HIS A 39 8.24 18.14 -2.51
CA HIS A 39 7.86 17.53 -3.79
C HIS A 39 9.01 17.72 -4.78
N ILE A 40 9.58 16.60 -5.21
CA ILE A 40 10.68 16.58 -6.17
C ILE A 40 10.09 16.24 -7.55
N PRO A 41 10.46 16.98 -8.62
CA PRO A 41 10.06 16.62 -9.98
C PRO A 41 10.42 15.17 -10.30
N TYR A 42 9.54 14.47 -11.01
CA TYR A 42 9.66 13.04 -11.27
C TYR A 42 10.99 12.68 -11.96
N GLU A 43 11.41 13.50 -12.93
CA GLU A 43 12.64 13.32 -13.72
C GLU A 43 13.92 13.53 -12.90
N LYS A 44 13.82 14.15 -11.73
CA LYS A 44 14.94 14.28 -10.79
C LYS A 44 14.96 13.14 -9.77
N ALA A 45 13.80 12.58 -9.45
CA ALA A 45 13.66 11.50 -8.48
C ALA A 45 13.94 10.12 -9.10
N TYR A 46 13.67 9.96 -10.40
CA TYR A 46 13.80 8.69 -11.12
C TYR A 46 14.59 8.87 -12.41
N GLU A 47 15.26 7.79 -12.83
CA GLU A 47 16.03 7.76 -14.08
C GLU A 47 15.11 7.84 -15.32
N LYS A 48 15.68 8.31 -16.44
CA LYS A 48 14.95 8.44 -17.70
C LYS A 48 14.45 7.06 -18.16
N GLY A 49 13.15 6.97 -18.42
CA GLY A 49 12.50 5.73 -18.84
C GLY A 49 11.91 4.90 -17.70
N PHE A 50 12.01 5.38 -16.45
CA PHE A 50 11.25 4.81 -15.34
C PHE A 50 9.76 5.09 -15.53
N GLU A 51 8.95 4.04 -15.45
CA GLU A 51 7.49 4.12 -15.48
C GLU A 51 6.94 3.62 -14.15
N ASP A 52 6.11 4.45 -13.50
CA ASP A 52 5.38 4.08 -12.29
C ASP A 52 3.87 4.05 -12.53
N MET A 53 3.20 3.16 -11.80
CA MET A 53 1.75 3.05 -11.81
C MET A 53 1.13 4.21 -11.03
N ARG A 54 0.54 5.18 -11.75
CA ARG A 54 -0.15 6.33 -11.14
C ARG A 54 -1.26 5.95 -10.16
N HIS A 55 -1.94 4.83 -10.40
CA HIS A 55 -2.98 4.31 -9.52
C HIS A 55 -2.87 2.79 -9.44
N ARG A 56 -2.85 2.26 -8.21
CA ARG A 56 -2.85 0.83 -7.95
C ARG A 56 -3.98 0.50 -6.97
N ARG A 57 -4.99 -0.23 -7.45
CA ARG A 57 -6.12 -0.70 -6.66
C ARG A 57 -6.45 -2.14 -7.06
N PRO A 58 -6.10 -3.15 -6.26
CA PRO A 58 -6.31 -4.54 -6.64
C PRO A 58 -7.81 -4.88 -6.61
N ASP A 59 -8.31 -5.51 -7.69
CA ASP A 59 -9.60 -6.19 -7.63
C ASP A 59 -9.44 -7.55 -6.96
N ILE A 60 -9.92 -7.64 -5.72
CA ILE A 60 -9.87 -8.85 -4.89
C ILE A 60 -11.18 -9.65 -4.91
N THR A 61 -12.10 -9.37 -5.84
CA THR A 61 -13.41 -10.03 -5.94
C THR A 61 -13.25 -11.55 -6.04
N LYS A 62 -12.32 -12.02 -6.88
CA LYS A 62 -12.04 -13.43 -7.07
C LYS A 62 -11.56 -14.12 -5.77
N LEU A 63 -10.64 -13.47 -5.05
CA LEU A 63 -10.11 -13.96 -3.77
C LEU A 63 -11.22 -13.98 -2.70
N LYS A 64 -11.98 -12.88 -2.57
CA LYS A 64 -13.13 -12.77 -1.66
C LYS A 64 -14.14 -13.88 -1.86
N ASN A 65 -14.53 -14.15 -3.12
CA ASN A 65 -15.55 -15.13 -3.43
C ASN A 65 -15.10 -16.55 -3.06
N LEU A 66 -13.83 -16.87 -3.33
CA LEU A 66 -13.27 -18.19 -3.12
C LEU A 66 -12.98 -18.52 -1.66
N THR A 67 -12.46 -17.55 -0.88
CA THR A 67 -11.93 -17.81 0.48
C THR A 67 -12.65 -17.05 1.58
N LYS A 68 -13.58 -16.16 1.22
CA LYS A 68 -14.17 -15.17 2.14
C LYS A 68 -13.16 -14.20 2.75
N PHE A 69 -11.95 -14.11 2.16
CA PHE A 69 -10.92 -13.17 2.58
C PHE A 69 -11.46 -11.74 2.62
N LYS A 70 -11.12 -11.02 3.69
CA LYS A 70 -11.36 -9.58 3.84
C LYS A 70 -10.11 -8.95 4.45
N PRO A 71 -9.60 -7.82 3.90
CA PRO A 71 -8.57 -7.04 4.59
C PRO A 71 -9.08 -6.66 5.99
N ARG A 72 -8.26 -6.91 7.01
CA ARG A 72 -8.60 -6.65 8.41
C ARG A 72 -7.90 -5.42 8.98
N PHE A 73 -6.78 -5.03 8.40
CA PHE A 73 -5.97 -3.90 8.82
C PHE A 73 -6.22 -2.71 7.90
N SER A 74 -6.49 -1.56 8.52
CA SER A 74 -6.51 -0.28 7.83
C SER A 74 -5.08 0.21 7.56
N ILE A 75 -4.95 1.24 6.72
CA ILE A 75 -3.65 1.91 6.50
C ILE A 75 -3.06 2.39 7.83
N ASP A 76 -3.89 2.93 8.73
CA ASP A 76 -3.42 3.45 10.01
C ASP A 76 -2.90 2.33 10.93
N ASN A 77 -3.54 1.15 10.94
CA ASN A 77 -3.03 0.00 11.68
C ASN A 77 -1.66 -0.45 11.15
N ILE A 78 -1.53 -0.59 9.83
CA ILE A 78 -0.28 -1.05 9.19
C ILE A 78 0.85 -0.05 9.44
N LEU A 79 0.56 1.25 9.36
CA LEU A 79 1.54 2.29 9.64
C LEU A 79 2.03 2.23 11.09
N GLN A 80 1.12 2.05 12.04
CA GLN A 80 1.47 1.95 13.46
C GLN A 80 2.37 0.73 13.70
N ASP A 81 1.96 -0.46 13.25
CA ASP A 81 2.75 -1.70 13.39
C ASP A 81 4.14 -1.56 12.75
N THR A 82 4.22 -0.91 11.58
CA THR A 82 5.50 -0.71 10.87
C THR A 82 6.40 0.27 11.61
N ILE A 83 5.85 1.37 12.15
CA ILE A 83 6.62 2.35 12.92
C ILE A 83 7.18 1.70 14.18
N GLU A 84 6.36 0.95 14.92
CA GLU A 84 6.78 0.21 16.12
C GLU A 84 7.95 -0.72 15.81
N PHE A 85 7.86 -1.50 14.73
CA PHE A 85 8.95 -2.39 14.30
C PHE A 85 10.29 -1.67 14.03
N PHE A 86 10.27 -0.42 13.54
CA PHE A 86 11.49 0.34 13.26
C PHE A 86 12.01 1.17 14.44
N GLU A 87 11.21 1.35 15.49
CA GLU A 87 11.60 2.05 16.72
C GLU A 87 12.17 1.10 17.80
N GLU A 88 11.91 -0.20 17.69
CA GLU A 88 12.55 -1.29 18.47
C GLU A 88 14.00 -1.57 18.05
#